data_AF-E0USR0-F1
#
_entry.id   AF-E0USR0-F1
#
_cell.length_a   1.000
_cell.length_b   1.000
_cell.length_c   1.000
_cell.angle_alpha   90.00
_cell.angle_beta   90.00
_cell.angle_gamma   90.00
#
_symmetry.space_group_name_H-M   'P 1'
#
loop_
_entity.id
_entity.type
_entity.pdbx_description
1 polymer ?
#
loop_
_entity_poly.entity_id
_entity_poly.type
_entity_poly.pdbx_seq_one_letter_code
_entity_poly.pdbx_strand_id
1 'polypeptide(L)'
;MRKLLLIALLATLSFAQSYKDFARDYGYETVYSVAFAKAKKEKKPILMVQVTNYCPWCRKLEKKVLAKEKINTDIHKRFIPLIVNREEAVLPKRFTTPIVPVTYIIDYKDDTKFTKIMGYKNKKDFAHLIK
;
A
#
# COMPACT_ATOMS: atom_id res chain seq x y z
N MET A 1 16.92 3.61 -36.13
CA MET A 1 17.53 3.28 -34.81
C MET A 1 17.14 4.25 -33.70
N ARG A 2 17.22 5.58 -33.89
CA ARG A 2 16.82 6.58 -32.87
C ARG A 2 15.35 6.50 -32.43
N LYS A 3 14.42 6.15 -33.34
CA LYS A 3 13.00 5.91 -33.01
C LYS A 3 12.75 4.58 -32.25
N LEU A 4 13.57 3.55 -32.47
CA LEU A 4 13.47 2.26 -31.75
C LEU A 4 13.98 2.38 -30.30
N LEU A 5 15.03 3.18 -30.08
CA LEU A 5 15.51 3.53 -28.73
C LEU A 5 14.46 4.33 -27.93
N LEU A 6 13.70 5.21 -28.57
CA LEU A 6 12.62 5.96 -27.92
C LEU A 6 11.44 5.06 -27.51
N ILE A 7 11.07 4.06 -28.32
CA ILE A 7 9.98 3.12 -28.00
C ILE A 7 10.35 2.19 -26.83
N ALA A 8 11.61 1.74 -26.75
CA ALA A 8 12.09 0.93 -25.64
C ALA A 8 12.14 1.69 -24.30
N LEU A 9 12.40 3.01 -24.33
CA LEU A 9 12.42 3.86 -23.14
C LEU A 9 11.01 4.12 -22.56
N LEU A 10 9.97 4.17 -23.41
CA LEU A 10 8.59 4.33 -22.96
C LEU A 10 8.00 3.06 -22.34
N ALA A 11 8.42 1.87 -22.79
CA ALA A 11 7.86 0.60 -22.31
C ALA A 11 8.28 0.24 -20.86
N THR A 12 9.39 0.78 -20.35
CA THR A 12 9.88 0.50 -18.99
C THR A 12 9.17 1.31 -17.91
N LEU A 13 8.61 2.49 -18.25
CA LEU A 13 7.85 3.34 -17.33
C LEU A 13 6.54 2.69 -16.86
N SER A 14 5.94 1.83 -17.68
CA SER A 14 4.65 1.20 -17.39
C SER A 14 4.69 0.24 -16.20
N PHE A 15 5.85 -0.35 -15.90
CA PHE A 15 5.97 -1.31 -14.79
C PHE A 15 6.07 -0.63 -13.42
N ALA A 16 6.53 0.62 -13.35
CA ALA A 16 6.72 1.33 -12.09
C ALA A 16 5.40 1.79 -11.43
N GLN A 17 4.30 1.91 -12.20
CA GLN A 17 3.06 2.51 -11.70
C GLN A 17 2.00 1.52 -11.19
N SER A 18 2.29 0.22 -11.08
CA SER A 18 1.24 -0.77 -10.77
C SER A 18 0.52 -0.52 -9.45
N TYR A 19 1.19 0.04 -8.45
CA TYR A 19 0.57 0.34 -7.16
C TYR A 19 -0.36 1.57 -7.23
N LYS A 20 -0.08 2.54 -8.12
CA LYS A 20 -0.94 3.71 -8.35
C LYS A 20 -2.23 3.29 -9.06
N ASP A 21 -2.11 2.38 -10.03
CA ASP A 21 -3.28 1.76 -10.66
C ASP A 21 -4.12 0.99 -9.65
N PHE A 22 -3.49 0.15 -8.83
CA PHE A 22 -4.18 -0.53 -7.74
C PHE A 22 -4.89 0.46 -6.81
N ALA A 23 -4.21 1.53 -6.41
CA ALA A 23 -4.77 2.53 -5.52
C ALA A 23 -6.00 3.21 -6.11
N ARG A 24 -5.93 3.61 -7.39
CA ARG A 24 -7.06 4.20 -8.13
C ARG A 24 -8.23 3.23 -8.21
N ASP A 25 -7.98 1.99 -8.61
CA ASP A 25 -9.02 1.02 -8.91
C ASP A 25 -9.73 0.49 -7.64
N TYR A 26 -9.02 0.47 -6.50
CA TYR A 26 -9.53 -0.04 -5.23
C TYR A 26 -9.77 1.02 -4.16
N GLY A 27 -9.54 2.32 -4.44
CA GLY A 27 -9.86 3.43 -3.53
C GLY A 27 -8.86 3.68 -2.41
N TYR A 28 -7.57 3.41 -2.63
CA TYR A 28 -6.53 3.64 -1.64
C TYR A 28 -5.91 5.02 -1.81
N GLU A 29 -5.57 5.65 -0.68
CA GLU A 29 -4.69 6.82 -0.68
C GLU A 29 -3.28 6.41 -1.11
N THR A 30 -2.51 7.36 -1.66
CA THR A 30 -1.10 7.17 -2.05
C THR A 30 -0.14 8.13 -1.35
N VAL A 31 -0.68 9.05 -0.54
CA VAL A 31 0.08 10.09 0.17
C VAL A 31 -0.20 9.99 1.65
N TYR A 32 0.86 9.78 2.45
CA TYR A 32 0.74 9.54 3.89
C TYR A 32 0.07 10.69 4.64
N SER A 33 0.44 11.94 4.36
CA SER A 33 -0.14 13.12 5.03
C SER A 33 -1.64 13.26 4.77
N VAL A 34 -2.09 12.96 3.55
CA VAL A 34 -3.52 12.95 3.18
C VAL A 34 -4.25 11.86 3.95
N ALA A 35 -3.73 10.64 3.96
CA ALA A 35 -4.31 9.53 4.71
C ALA A 35 -4.40 9.82 6.22
N PHE A 36 -3.39 10.47 6.80
CA PHE A 36 -3.38 10.83 8.22
C PHE A 36 -4.33 11.97 8.58
N ALA A 37 -4.45 12.98 7.71
CA ALA A 37 -5.47 14.01 7.87
C ALA A 37 -6.89 13.41 7.83
N LYS A 38 -7.14 12.50 6.88
CA LYS A 38 -8.41 11.77 6.76
C LYS A 38 -8.67 10.87 7.96
N ALA A 39 -7.65 10.15 8.44
CA ALA A 39 -7.72 9.29 9.62
C ALA A 39 -8.15 10.07 10.87
N LYS A 40 -7.57 11.26 11.08
CA LYS A 40 -7.96 12.15 12.18
C LYS A 40 -9.41 12.64 12.06
N LYS A 41 -9.82 13.04 10.85
CA LYS A 41 -11.18 13.51 10.58
C LYS A 41 -12.23 12.40 10.80
N GLU A 42 -11.96 11.20 10.29
CA GLU A 42 -12.89 10.06 10.34
C GLU A 42 -12.76 9.24 11.63
N LYS A 43 -11.75 9.52 12.47
CA LYS A 43 -11.42 8.74 13.69
C LYS A 43 -11.21 7.24 13.39
N LYS A 44 -10.58 6.95 12.25
CA LYS A 44 -10.27 5.58 11.81
C LYS A 44 -8.75 5.38 11.74
N PRO A 45 -8.22 4.24 12.20
CA PRO A 45 -6.81 3.90 12.00
C PRO A 45 -6.46 3.82 10.51
N ILE A 46 -5.18 3.97 10.17
CA ILE A 46 -4.69 3.76 8.79
C ILE A 46 -4.26 2.32 8.63
N LEU A 47 -4.67 1.67 7.53
CA LEU A 47 -4.05 0.44 7.06
C LEU A 47 -3.12 0.81 5.90
N MET A 48 -1.81 0.88 6.19
CA MET A 48 -0.79 1.25 5.22
C MET A 48 -0.07 0.02 4.70
N VAL A 49 -0.04 -0.19 3.38
CA VAL A 49 0.75 -1.22 2.72
C VAL A 49 1.95 -0.55 2.04
N GLN A 50 3.16 -0.88 2.48
CA GLN A 50 4.39 -0.47 1.82
C GLN A 50 4.82 -1.49 0.77
N VAL A 51 5.12 -0.99 -0.42
CA VAL A 51 5.60 -1.76 -1.58
C VAL A 51 6.85 -1.11 -2.19
N THR A 52 7.41 -1.74 -3.21
CA THR A 52 8.46 -1.19 -4.09
C THR A 52 8.11 -1.43 -5.55
N ASN A 53 8.79 -0.76 -6.49
CA ASN A 53 8.53 -0.90 -7.93
C ASN A 53 8.62 -2.35 -8.41
N TYR A 54 9.63 -3.08 -7.94
CA TYR A 54 9.92 -4.45 -8.36
C TYR A 54 9.76 -5.44 -7.20
N CYS A 55 8.52 -5.74 -6.84
CA CYS A 55 8.20 -6.64 -5.73
C CYS A 55 7.12 -7.68 -6.12
N PRO A 56 7.51 -8.92 -6.48
CA PRO A 56 6.55 -9.98 -6.82
C PRO A 56 5.56 -10.29 -5.68
N TRP A 57 6.03 -10.27 -4.43
CA TRP A 57 5.20 -10.53 -3.25
C TRP A 57 4.18 -9.42 -2.98
N CYS A 58 4.52 -8.17 -3.30
CA CYS A 58 3.61 -7.02 -3.21
C CYS A 58 2.47 -7.19 -4.23
N ARG A 59 2.80 -7.48 -5.50
CA ARG A 59 1.81 -7.76 -6.54
C ARG A 59 0.93 -8.96 -6.20
N LYS A 60 1.50 -9.99 -5.57
CA LYS A 60 0.74 -11.16 -5.10
C LYS A 60 -0.24 -10.75 -4.00
N LEU A 61 0.19 -9.92 -3.03
CA LEU A 61 -0.67 -9.41 -1.96
C LEU A 61 -1.82 -8.57 -2.53
N GLU A 62 -1.53 -7.61 -3.40
CA GLU A 62 -2.51 -6.78 -4.10
C GLU A 62 -3.57 -7.64 -4.80
N LYS A 63 -3.16 -8.52 -5.72
CA LYS A 63 -4.09 -9.27 -6.59
C LYS A 63 -4.82 -10.41 -5.88
N LYS A 64 -4.17 -11.09 -4.94
CA LYS A 64 -4.73 -12.31 -4.32
C LYS A 64 -5.41 -12.04 -2.99
N VAL A 65 -5.17 -10.89 -2.36
CA VAL A 65 -5.69 -10.56 -1.02
C VAL A 65 -6.42 -9.24 -1.02
N LEU A 66 -5.75 -8.10 -1.27
CA LEU A 66 -6.35 -6.78 -1.12
C LEU A 66 -7.48 -6.54 -2.14
N ALA A 67 -7.30 -6.99 -3.38
CA ALA A 67 -8.29 -6.94 -4.45
C ALA A 67 -9.54 -7.81 -4.22
N LYS A 68 -9.55 -8.66 -3.19
CA LYS A 68 -10.71 -9.52 -2.92
C LYS A 68 -11.80 -8.67 -2.29
N GLU A 69 -12.95 -8.59 -2.96
CA GLU A 69 -14.09 -7.75 -2.58
C GLU A 69 -14.36 -7.72 -1.08
N LYS A 70 -14.53 -8.90 -0.44
CA LYS A 70 -14.76 -8.99 1.00
C LYS A 70 -13.64 -8.34 1.84
N ILE A 71 -12.38 -8.56 1.47
CA ILE A 71 -11.23 -7.96 2.16
C ILE A 71 -11.23 -6.45 1.94
N ASN A 72 -11.39 -6.00 0.70
CA ASN A 72 -11.37 -4.58 0.37
C ASN A 72 -12.48 -3.82 1.12
N THR A 73 -13.69 -4.36 1.15
CA THR A 73 -14.84 -3.81 1.88
C THR A 73 -14.57 -3.76 3.38
N ASP A 74 -14.01 -4.83 3.96
CA ASP A 74 -13.66 -4.86 5.39
C ASP A 74 -12.57 -3.85 5.75
N ILE A 75 -11.63 -3.58 4.83
CA ILE A 75 -10.61 -2.56 5.00
C ILE A 75 -11.26 -1.17 5.01
N HIS A 76 -12.02 -0.82 3.98
CA HIS A 76 -12.65 0.50 3.85
C HIS A 76 -13.64 0.81 4.98
N LYS A 77 -14.30 -0.21 5.51
CA LYS A 77 -15.21 -0.06 6.64
C LYS A 77 -14.49 0.39 7.92
N ARG A 78 -13.25 -0.04 8.14
CA ARG A 78 -12.56 0.06 9.44
C ARG A 78 -11.32 0.94 9.43
N PHE A 79 -10.72 1.14 8.27
CA PHE A 79 -9.45 1.82 8.13
C PHE A 79 -9.52 2.91 7.06
N ILE A 80 -8.57 3.83 7.12
CA ILE A 80 -8.15 4.60 5.93
C ILE A 80 -7.14 3.74 5.16
N PRO A 81 -7.49 3.23 3.96
CA PRO A 81 -6.59 2.44 3.14
C PRO A 81 -5.52 3.32 2.51
N LEU A 82 -4.25 2.95 2.69
CA LEU A 82 -3.09 3.64 2.13
C LEU A 82 -2.15 2.61 1.49
N ILE A 83 -1.72 2.83 0.26
CA ILE A 83 -0.67 2.05 -0.38
C ILE A 83 0.41 2.99 -0.91
N VAL A 84 1.66 2.74 -0.50
CA VAL A 84 2.79 3.62 -0.81
C VAL A 84 3.97 2.83 -1.34
N ASN A 85 4.61 3.35 -2.37
CA ASN A 85 5.93 2.88 -2.78
C ASN A 85 6.99 3.61 -1.94
N ARG A 86 7.75 2.87 -1.13
CA ARG A 86 8.78 3.46 -0.25
C ARG A 86 10.00 4.00 -1.00
N GLU A 87 10.16 3.66 -2.29
CA GLU A 87 11.22 4.21 -3.15
C GLU A 87 10.84 5.58 -3.72
N GLU A 88 9.55 5.92 -3.73
CA GLU A 88 9.03 7.19 -4.25
C GLU A 88 8.50 8.11 -3.13
N ALA A 89 7.95 7.53 -2.07
CA ALA A 89 7.26 8.27 -1.01
C ALA A 89 8.22 8.77 0.06
N VAL A 90 8.01 10.01 0.52
CA VAL A 90 8.62 10.53 1.74
C VAL A 90 7.82 10.02 2.94
N LEU A 91 8.40 9.06 3.67
CA LEU A 91 7.80 8.47 4.86
C LEU A 91 8.59 8.84 6.12
N PRO A 92 7.92 9.05 7.27
CA PRO A 92 8.58 9.16 8.56
C PRO A 92 9.52 7.97 8.84
N LYS A 93 10.70 8.24 9.42
CA LYS A 93 11.77 7.23 9.65
C LYS A 93 11.30 5.99 10.42
N ARG A 94 10.28 6.10 11.27
CA ARG A 94 9.68 4.97 12.01
C ARG A 94 9.04 3.91 11.09
N PHE A 95 8.74 4.27 9.85
CA PHE A 95 8.20 3.36 8.84
C PHE A 95 9.28 2.74 7.96
N THR A 96 10.57 3.03 8.19
CA THR A 96 11.67 2.34 7.52
C THR A 96 11.67 0.85 7.86
N THR A 97 11.85 0.01 6.85
CA THR A 97 11.83 -1.45 6.99
C THR A 97 12.74 -2.09 5.96
N PRO A 98 13.44 -3.19 6.25
CA PRO A 98 14.32 -3.84 5.26
C PRO A 98 13.53 -4.60 4.19
N ILE A 99 12.35 -5.11 4.53
CA ILE A 99 11.55 -6.01 3.68
C ILE A 99 10.24 -5.36 3.20
N VAL A 100 9.70 -5.91 2.11
CA VAL A 100 8.35 -5.62 1.55
C VAL A 100 7.69 -6.91 1.03
N PRO A 101 6.34 -6.98 0.97
CA PRO A 101 5.40 -5.98 1.47
C PRO A 101 5.37 -5.95 3.01
N VAL A 102 5.01 -4.81 3.57
CA VAL A 102 4.72 -4.67 5.00
C VAL A 102 3.42 -3.93 5.17
N THR A 103 2.53 -4.47 6.00
CA THR A 103 1.28 -3.82 6.36
C THR A 103 1.42 -3.21 7.76
N TYR A 104 1.01 -1.96 7.90
CA TYR A 104 0.95 -1.25 9.16
C TYR A 104 -0.50 -0.95 9.50
N ILE A 105 -0.86 -1.11 10.78
CA ILE A 105 -2.10 -0.58 11.33
C ILE A 105 -1.69 0.55 12.27
N ILE A 106 -1.98 1.79 11.89
CA ILE A 106 -1.48 3.01 12.53
C ILE A 106 -2.63 3.70 13.26
N ASP A 107 -2.43 4.05 14.53
CA ASP A 107 -3.42 4.80 15.30
C ASP A 107 -3.61 6.22 14.74
N TYR A 108 -4.86 6.69 14.73
CA TYR A 108 -5.21 7.98 14.12
C TYR A 108 -4.87 9.18 15.02
N LYS A 109 -4.72 8.98 16.34
CA LYS A 109 -4.36 10.03 17.30
C LYS A 109 -2.85 10.20 17.34
N ASP A 110 -2.13 9.08 17.30
CA ASP A 110 -0.68 9.04 17.49
C ASP A 110 -0.04 8.03 16.53
N ASP A 111 0.61 8.54 15.49
CA ASP A 111 1.21 7.72 14.44
C ASP A 111 2.50 6.99 14.85
N THR A 112 2.94 7.16 16.10
CA THR A 112 4.01 6.35 16.71
C THR A 112 3.48 5.03 17.24
N LYS A 113 2.16 4.91 17.45
CA LYS A 113 1.49 3.68 17.86
C LYS A 113 1.00 2.93 16.63
N PHE A 114 1.66 1.82 16.32
CA PHE A 114 1.28 0.99 15.20
C PHE A 114 1.64 -0.49 15.40
N THR A 115 0.86 -1.36 14.76
CA THR A 115 1.22 -2.77 14.57
C THR A 115 1.88 -2.93 13.20
N LYS A 116 2.94 -3.74 13.12
CA LYS A 116 3.67 -4.04 11.89
C LYS A 116 3.53 -5.53 11.54
N ILE A 117 2.97 -5.80 10.36
CA ILE A 117 2.81 -7.14 9.81
C ILE A 117 3.77 -7.29 8.64
N MET A 118 4.77 -8.14 8.82
CA MET A 118 5.85 -8.34 7.87
C MET A 118 5.54 -9.42 6.83
N GLY A 119 5.85 -9.11 5.58
CA GLY A 119 5.77 -10.03 4.46
C GLY A 119 4.36 -10.28 3.94
N TYR A 120 4.27 -11.11 2.92
CA TYR A 120 3.00 -11.58 2.37
C TYR A 120 2.26 -12.45 3.39
N LYS A 121 0.96 -12.21 3.54
CA LYS A 121 0.02 -13.09 4.24
C LYS A 121 -1.04 -13.53 3.25
N ASN A 122 -1.45 -14.79 3.30
CA ASN A 122 -2.55 -15.25 2.46
C ASN A 122 -3.88 -14.61 2.92
N LYS A 123 -4.95 -14.77 2.13
CA LYS A 123 -6.26 -14.15 2.40
C LYS A 123 -6.79 -14.45 3.81
N LYS A 124 -6.66 -15.68 4.29
CA LYS A 124 -7.20 -16.11 5.60
C LYS A 124 -6.43 -15.46 6.73
N ASP A 125 -5.10 -15.53 6.67
CA ASP A 125 -4.23 -14.98 7.71
C ASP A 125 -4.32 -13.45 7.74
N PHE A 126 -4.32 -12.82 6.56
CA PHE A 126 -4.49 -11.37 6.45
C PHE A 126 -5.82 -10.92 7.07
N ALA A 127 -6.92 -11.59 6.75
CA ALA A 127 -8.23 -11.30 7.33
C ALA A 127 -8.25 -11.44 8.86
N HIS A 128 -7.49 -12.39 9.43
CA HIS A 128 -7.38 -12.54 10.88
C HIS A 128 -6.55 -11.41 11.52
N LEU A 129 -5.47 -10.98 10.86
CA LEU A 129 -4.56 -9.97 11.39
C LEU A 129 -5.12 -8.55 11.37
N ILE A 130 -6.08 -8.28 10.49
CA ILE A 130 -6.74 -6.97 10.40
C ILE A 130 -8.05 -6.94 11.18
N LYS A 131 -8.42 -7.99 11.93
CA LYS A 131 -9.68 -8.05 12.67
C LYS A 131 -9.71 -7.10 13.86
#